data_AF-A0A6N7FFI4-F1
#
_entry.id   AF-A0A6N7FFI4-F1
#
_cell.length_a   1.000
_cell.length_b   1.000
_cell.length_c   1.000
_cell.angle_alpha   90.00
_cell.angle_beta   90.00
_cell.angle_gamma   90.00
#
_symmetry.space_group_name_H-M   'P 1'
#
loop_
_entity.id
_entity.type
_entity.pdbx_description
1 polymer ?
#
loop_
_entity_poly.entity_id
_entity_poly.type
_entity_poly.pdbx_seq_one_letter_code
_entity_poly.pdbx_strand_id
1 'polypeptide(L)'
;MGLEAFDPTLVSHDLVQDLKWDAELRALWERDRAAVLDRYPLRPEERRAIEEGDFRTLYDLGFHPYLGGQFARLMYGNAAGPEATSAVKKLVASLTGEADPNGG
;
A
#
# COMPACT_ATOMS: atom_id res chain seq x y z
N MET A 1 -3.45 11.86 13.19
CA MET A 1 -4.74 11.41 12.60
C MET A 1 -5.01 10.04 13.17
N GLY A 2 -6.18 9.86 13.78
CA GLY A 2 -6.48 8.69 14.61
C GLY A 2 -6.51 7.41 13.78
N LEU A 3 -5.84 6.39 14.29
CA LEU A 3 -5.87 4.99 13.83
C LEU A 3 -7.26 4.32 14.03
N GLU A 4 -8.31 5.13 14.19
CA GLU A 4 -9.65 4.71 14.65
C GLU A 4 -10.58 4.33 13.49
N ALA A 5 -10.18 4.59 12.24
CA ALA A 5 -11.00 4.36 11.05
C ALA A 5 -10.65 3.05 10.31
N PHE A 6 -10.10 2.03 10.97
CA PHE A 6 -9.83 0.74 10.28
C PHE A 6 -11.12 0.15 9.73
N ASP A 7 -11.17 -0.04 8.40
CA ASP A 7 -12.28 -0.69 7.71
C ASP A 7 -11.86 -2.09 7.23
N PRO A 8 -12.20 -3.17 7.95
CA PRO A 8 -11.83 -4.53 7.57
C PRO A 8 -12.49 -5.02 6.27
N THR A 9 -13.42 -4.25 5.70
CA THR A 9 -14.12 -4.61 4.46
C THR A 9 -13.43 -4.08 3.20
N LEU A 10 -12.27 -3.42 3.34
CA LEU A 10 -11.47 -2.99 2.20
C LEU A 10 -10.82 -4.18 1.52
N VAL A 11 -11.20 -4.40 0.26
CA VAL A 11 -10.67 -5.46 -0.61
C VAL A 11 -9.18 -5.25 -0.86
N SER A 12 -8.71 -4.01 -0.74
CA SER A 12 -7.29 -3.66 -0.80
C SER A 12 -6.44 -4.44 0.22
N HIS A 13 -6.99 -4.88 1.36
CA HIS A 13 -6.25 -5.70 2.32
C HIS A 13 -5.94 -7.10 1.76
N ASP A 14 -6.91 -7.73 1.11
CA ASP A 14 -6.75 -9.04 0.47
C ASP A 14 -5.76 -8.96 -0.70
N LEU A 15 -5.87 -7.91 -1.54
CA LEU A 15 -4.91 -7.64 -2.61
C LEU A 15 -3.46 -7.65 -2.11
N VAL A 16 -3.19 -7.00 -0.99
CA VAL A 16 -1.83 -6.94 -0.43
C VAL A 16 -1.37 -8.28 0.12
N GLN A 17 -2.27 -9.07 0.70
CA GLN A 17 -1.95 -10.41 1.16
C GLN A 17 -1.64 -11.33 -0.02
N ASP A 18 -2.47 -11.32 -1.05
CA ASP A 18 -2.28 -12.15 -2.25
C ASP A 18 -0.98 -11.81 -2.96
N LEU A 19 -0.67 -10.51 -3.14
CA LEU A 19 0.58 -10.05 -3.76
C LEU A 19 1.85 -10.50 -3.01
N LYS A 20 1.74 -10.85 -1.72
CA LYS A 20 2.87 -11.33 -0.93
C LYS A 20 3.12 -12.82 -1.10
N TRP A 21 2.06 -13.60 -1.30
CA TRP A 21 2.13 -15.07 -1.29
C TRP A 21 2.06 -15.68 -2.69
N ASP A 22 1.46 -14.96 -3.65
CA ASP A 22 1.32 -15.40 -5.04
C ASP A 22 2.38 -14.74 -5.93
N ALA A 23 3.38 -15.52 -6.33
CA ALA A 23 4.46 -15.08 -7.18
C ALA A 23 4.00 -14.75 -8.61
N GLU A 24 2.98 -15.44 -9.13
CA GLU A 24 2.43 -15.18 -10.47
C GLU A 24 1.64 -13.88 -10.47
N LEU A 25 0.84 -13.64 -9.42
CA LEU A 25 0.15 -12.38 -9.22
C LEU A 25 1.13 -11.23 -9.04
N ARG A 26 2.21 -11.45 -8.27
CA ARG A 26 3.28 -10.46 -8.09
C ARG A 26 3.95 -10.12 -9.42
N ALA A 27 4.25 -11.10 -10.26
CA ALA A 27 4.83 -10.87 -11.59
C ALA A 27 3.84 -10.16 -12.52
N LEU A 28 2.55 -10.51 -12.47
CA LEU A 28 1.50 -9.81 -13.22
C LEU A 28 1.39 -8.35 -12.76
N TRP A 29 1.47 -8.07 -11.46
CA TRP A 29 1.47 -6.71 -10.92
C TRP A 29 2.63 -5.85 -11.46
N GLU A 30 3.79 -6.43 -11.73
CA GLU A 30 4.93 -5.69 -12.29
C GLU A 30 4.75 -5.37 -13.77
N ARG A 31 4.10 -6.27 -14.50
CA ARG A 31 3.86 -6.14 -15.93
C ARG A 31 2.63 -5.29 -16.24
N ASP A 32 1.56 -5.48 -15.48
CA ASP A 32 0.23 -4.93 -15.73
C ASP A 32 -0.58 -4.82 -14.43
N ARG A 33 -0.41 -3.69 -13.74
CA ARG A 33 -1.12 -3.41 -12.49
C ARG A 33 -2.62 -3.34 -12.69
N ALA A 34 -3.09 -2.74 -13.79
CA ALA A 34 -4.51 -2.58 -14.06
C ALA A 34 -5.20 -3.94 -14.20
N ALA A 35 -4.57 -4.89 -14.91
CA ALA A 35 -5.09 -6.26 -15.03
C ALA A 35 -5.16 -7.01 -13.71
N VAL A 36 -4.30 -6.68 -12.72
CA VAL A 36 -4.44 -7.23 -11.37
C VAL A 36 -5.62 -6.57 -10.67
N LEU A 37 -5.71 -5.24 -10.67
CA LEU A 37 -6.78 -4.50 -9.99
C LEU A 37 -8.17 -4.86 -10.51
N ASP A 38 -8.33 -5.14 -11.80
CA ASP A 38 -9.59 -5.61 -12.39
C ASP A 38 -10.07 -6.98 -11.88
N ARG A 39 -9.19 -7.77 -11.22
CA ARG A 39 -9.59 -9.05 -10.59
C ARG A 39 -10.24 -8.85 -9.23
N TYR A 40 -10.07 -7.69 -8.62
CA TYR A 40 -10.56 -7.40 -7.28
C TYR A 40 -11.78 -6.49 -7.37
N PRO A 41 -12.86 -6.76 -6.60
CA PRO A 41 -14.02 -5.88 -6.52
C PRO A 41 -13.72 -4.63 -5.65
N LEU A 42 -12.67 -3.88 -6.00
CA LEU A 42 -12.26 -2.65 -5.32
C LEU A 42 -13.33 -1.57 -5.48
N ARG A 43 -13.55 -0.77 -4.43
CA ARG A 43 -14.30 0.48 -4.59
C ARG A 43 -13.56 1.40 -5.57
N PRO A 44 -14.26 2.27 -6.31
CA PRO A 44 -13.62 3.23 -7.21
C PRO A 44 -12.55 4.07 -6.51
N GLU A 45 -12.79 4.44 -5.25
CA GLU A 45 -11.87 5.23 -4.43
C GLU A 45 -10.61 4.44 -4.03
N GLU A 46 -10.77 3.16 -3.69
CA GLU A 46 -9.63 2.26 -3.42
C GLU A 46 -8.76 2.11 -4.66
N ARG A 47 -9.38 1.77 -5.81
CA ARG A 47 -8.67 1.57 -7.07
C ARG A 47 -7.90 2.82 -7.48
N ARG A 48 -8.56 3.98 -7.45
CA ARG A 48 -7.94 5.26 -7.80
C ARG A 48 -6.76 5.57 -6.88
N ALA A 49 -6.93 5.42 -5.57
CA ALA A 49 -5.85 5.68 -4.62
C ALA A 49 -4.65 4.73 -4.82
N ILE A 50 -4.90 3.47 -5.18
CA ILE A 50 -3.84 2.52 -5.54
C ILE A 50 -3.14 2.92 -6.84
N GLU A 51 -3.88 3.25 -7.90
CA GLU A 51 -3.32 3.64 -9.21
C GLU A 51 -2.48 4.92 -9.11
N GLU A 52 -2.93 5.91 -8.33
CA GLU A 52 -2.21 7.18 -8.11
C GLU A 52 -1.09 7.06 -7.04
N GLY A 53 -1.02 5.94 -6.32
CA GLY A 53 -0.09 5.77 -5.19
C GLY A 53 -0.41 6.69 -4.00
N ASP A 54 -1.68 7.09 -3.86
CA ASP A 54 -2.16 7.96 -2.80
C ASP A 54 -2.50 7.16 -1.52
N PHE A 55 -1.45 6.83 -0.77
CA PHE A 55 -1.59 6.14 0.51
C PHE A 55 -2.36 6.94 1.55
N ARG A 56 -2.40 8.28 1.44
CA ARG A 56 -3.17 9.12 2.37
C ARG A 56 -4.65 8.84 2.19
N THR A 57 -5.13 8.84 0.95
CA THR A 57 -6.53 8.49 0.65
C THR A 57 -6.84 7.05 1.06
N LEU A 58 -5.93 6.09 0.83
CA LEU A 58 -6.12 4.72 1.34
C LEU A 58 -6.28 4.69 2.87
N TYR A 59 -5.44 5.41 3.62
CA TYR A 59 -5.57 5.46 5.08
C TYR A 59 -6.84 6.16 5.55
N ASP A 60 -7.29 7.20 4.84
CA ASP A 60 -8.56 7.89 5.13
C ASP A 60 -9.76 6.96 4.92
N LEU A 61 -9.71 6.10 3.90
CA LEU A 61 -10.69 5.04 3.65
C LEU A 61 -10.67 3.91 4.70
N GLY A 62 -9.66 3.88 5.56
CA GLY A 62 -9.52 2.87 6.61
C GLY A 62 -8.51 1.76 6.35
N PHE A 63 -7.59 1.99 5.42
CA PHE A 63 -6.54 1.01 5.11
C PHE A 63 -5.62 0.77 6.30
N HIS A 64 -5.16 -0.48 6.48
CA HIS A 64 -4.41 -0.85 7.68
C HIS A 64 -2.97 -0.30 7.58
N PRO A 65 -2.47 0.48 8.56
CA PRO A 65 -1.14 1.09 8.53
C PRO A 65 0.01 0.09 8.30
N TYR A 66 -0.01 -1.03 9.03
CA TYR A 66 0.96 -2.11 8.88
C TYR A 66 0.99 -2.69 7.45
N LEU A 67 -0.17 -2.92 6.84
CA LEU A 67 -0.25 -3.37 5.45
C LEU A 67 0.20 -2.28 4.48
N GLY A 68 -0.01 -0.99 4.80
CA GLY A 68 0.42 0.12 3.96
C GLY A 68 1.92 0.17 3.77
N GLY A 69 2.70 -0.05 4.84
CA GLY A 69 4.15 -0.15 4.74
C GLY A 69 4.64 -1.35 3.92
N GLN A 70 3.90 -2.47 3.92
CA GLN A 70 4.20 -3.65 3.08
C GLN A 70 3.83 -3.37 1.62
N PHE A 71 2.66 -2.80 1.39
CA PHE A 71 2.14 -2.53 0.08
C PHE A 71 2.96 -1.49 -0.67
N ALA A 72 3.42 -0.46 0.02
CA ALA A 72 4.27 0.54 -0.59
C ALA A 72 5.62 -0.05 -1.06
N ARG A 73 6.17 -1.06 -0.35
CA ARG A 73 7.33 -1.81 -0.86
C ARG A 73 7.01 -2.61 -2.13
N LEU A 74 5.79 -3.15 -2.25
CA LEU A 74 5.36 -3.84 -3.47
C LEU A 74 5.14 -2.86 -4.64
N MET A 75 4.64 -1.66 -4.36
CA MET A 75 4.42 -0.59 -5.33
C MET A 75 5.72 0.03 -5.87
N TYR A 76 6.73 0.23 -5.02
CA TYR A 76 7.96 0.97 -5.36
C TYR A 76 9.23 0.12 -5.40
N GLY A 77 9.20 -1.10 -4.85
CA GLY A 77 10.41 -1.89 -4.56
C GLY A 77 11.22 -2.38 -5.75
N ASN A 78 10.67 -2.37 -6.98
CA ASN A 78 11.44 -2.77 -8.17
C ASN A 78 11.77 -1.60 -9.13
N ALA A 79 11.11 -0.44 -8.99
CA ALA A 79 11.31 0.70 -9.88
C ALA A 79 12.11 1.86 -9.25
N ALA A 80 12.21 1.93 -7.91
CA ALA A 80 12.60 3.17 -7.24
C ALA A 80 13.85 3.06 -6.34
N GLY A 81 14.55 1.91 -6.38
CA GLY A 81 15.79 1.71 -5.62
C GLY A 81 15.59 1.74 -4.10
N PRO A 82 16.68 1.52 -3.33
CA PRO A 82 16.64 1.50 -1.87
C PRO A 82 16.20 2.83 -1.24
N GLU A 83 16.42 3.96 -1.93
CA GLU A 83 16.08 5.31 -1.46
C GLU A 83 14.57 5.56 -1.41
N ALA A 84 13.81 5.14 -2.42
CA ALA A 84 12.37 5.30 -2.42
C ALA A 84 11.69 4.43 -1.35
N THR A 85 12.25 3.25 -1.08
CA THR A 85 11.80 2.40 0.03
C THR A 85 11.99 3.10 1.38
N SER A 86 13.06 3.88 1.54
CA SER A 86 13.33 4.69 2.73
C SER A 86 12.37 5.89 2.83
N ALA A 87 12.13 6.61 1.73
CA ALA A 87 11.20 7.73 1.67
C ALA A 87 9.76 7.31 2.00
N VAL A 88 9.34 6.16 1.49
CA VAL A 88 8.03 5.55 1.78
C VAL A 88 7.91 5.20 3.26
N LYS A 89 8.93 4.59 3.87
CA LYS A 89 8.91 4.29 5.31
C LYS A 89 8.81 5.56 6.15
N LYS A 90 9.55 6.61 5.79
CA LYS A 90 9.48 7.93 6.46
C LYS A 90 8.11 8.59 6.30
N LEU A 91 7.48 8.47 5.13
CA LEU A 91 6.11 8.93 4.90
C LEU A 91 5.12 8.19 5.78
N VAL A 92 5.17 6.86 5.80
CA VAL A 92 4.28 6.03 6.63
C VAL A 92 4.48 6.36 8.12
N ALA A 93 5.72 6.44 8.60
CA ALA A 93 6.03 6.82 9.99
C ALA A 93 5.48 8.21 10.35
N SER A 94 5.62 9.18 9.45
CA SER A 94 5.08 10.54 9.65
C SER A 94 3.55 10.56 9.69
N LEU A 95 2.88 9.67 8.94
CA LEU A 95 1.43 9.55 8.90
C LEU A 95 0.87 8.81 10.12
N THR A 96 1.57 7.79 10.63
CA THR A 96 1.15 7.00 11.80
C THR A 96 1.54 7.65 13.14
N GLY A 97 2.39 8.67 13.12
CA GLY A 97 2.90 9.31 14.35
C GLY A 97 3.94 8.46 15.08
N GLU A 98 4.43 7.38 14.48
CA GLU A 98 5.60 6.66 14.99
C GLU A 98 6.85 7.50 14.73
N ALA A 99 7.49 7.99 15.79
CA ALA A 99 8.78 8.64 15.70
C ALA A 99 9.79 7.69 15.03
N ASP A 100 10.51 8.19 14.02
CA ASP A 100 11.58 7.49 13.32
C ASP A 100 12.55 6.85 14.35
N PRO A 101 12.68 5.51 14.41
CA PRO A 101 13.54 4.86 15.39
C PRO A 101 15.04 4.98 15.06
N ASN A 102 15.43 5.73 14.03
CA ASN A 102 16.83 6.04 13.68
C ASN A 102 17.14 7.55 13.69
N GLY A 103 16.34 8.36 14.39
CA GLY A 103 16.70 9.74 14.71
C GLY A 103 17.70 9.82 15.87
N GLY A 104 19.00 9.75 15.56
CA GLY A 104 20.12 10.01 16.46
C GLY A 104 21.43 10.18 15.71
#